data_AF-A0A6B2GDV2-F1
#
_entry.id   AF-A0A6B2GDV2-F1
#
_cell.length_a   1.000
_cell.length_b   1.000
_cell.length_c   1.000
_cell.angle_alpha   90.00
_cell.angle_beta   90.00
_cell.angle_gamma   90.00
#
_symmetry.space_group_name_H-M   'P 1'
#
loop_
_entity.id
_entity.type
_entity.pdbx_description
1 polymer ?
#
loop_
_entity_poly.entity_id
_entity_poly.type
_entity_poly.pdbx_seq_one_letter_code
_entity_poly.pdbx_strand_id
1 'polypeptide(L)' 'DKFKAELSKLYKQVLPYYEKAYDIKKDDISVVQTLMGIFENLAMDAEYKKLKAAYDALKG' A
#
# COMPACT_ATOMS: atom_id res chain seq x y z
N ASP A 1 -18.99 -2.57 -13.03
CA ASP A 1 -18.95 -1.42 -12.08
C ASP A 1 -19.06 -1.77 -10.61
N LYS A 2 -20.03 -2.60 -10.17
CA LYS A 2 -20.20 -2.94 -8.74
C LYS A 2 -18.97 -3.60 -8.09
N PHE A 3 -18.32 -4.53 -8.80
CA PHE A 3 -17.12 -5.22 -8.32
C PHE A 3 -15.94 -4.27 -8.07
N LYS A 4 -15.71 -3.29 -8.95
CA LYS A 4 -14.64 -2.29 -8.78
C LYS A 4 -14.90 -1.38 -7.57
N ALA A 5 -16.16 -1.03 -7.32
CA ALA A 5 -16.54 -0.22 -6.17
C ALA A 5 -16.35 -0.98 -4.84
N GLU A 6 -16.72 -2.27 -4.80
CA GLU A 6 -16.50 -3.13 -3.63
C GLU A 6 -15.01 -3.34 -3.36
N LEU A 7 -14.21 -3.53 -4.41
CA LEU A 7 -12.76 -3.68 -4.29
C LEU A 7 -12.10 -2.39 -3.76
N SER A 8 -12.46 -1.23 -4.30
CA SER A 8 -11.98 0.06 -3.79
C SER A 8 -12.40 0.31 -2.33
N LYS A 9 -13.61 -0.10 -1.96
CA LYS A 9 -14.09 -0.02 -0.57
C LYS A 9 -13.25 -0.91 0.35
N LEU A 10 -12.96 -2.15 -0.06
CA LEU A 10 -12.10 -3.05 0.70
C LEU A 10 -10.72 -2.45 0.90
N TYR A 11 -10.11 -1.92 -0.16
CA TYR A 11 -8.79 -1.27 -0.07
C TYR A 11 -8.78 -0.09 0.92
N LYS A 12 -9.80 0.77 0.90
CA LYS A 12 -9.95 1.86 1.87
C LYS A 12 -10.13 1.37 3.31
N GLN A 13 -10.77 0.22 3.50
CA GLN A 13 -10.96 -0.37 4.83
C GLN A 13 -9.67 -0.98 5.38
N VAL A 14 -8.87 -1.65 4.53
CA VAL A 14 -7.64 -2.32 4.99
C VAL A 14 -6.44 -1.37 5.08
N LEU A 15 -6.43 -0.29 4.30
CA LEU A 15 -5.35 0.70 4.26
C LEU A 15 -4.83 1.13 5.64
N PRO A 16 -5.66 1.60 6.60
CA PRO A 16 -5.15 2.07 7.89
C PRO A 16 -4.45 0.99 8.72
N TYR A 17 -4.81 -0.29 8.53
CA TYR A 17 -4.14 -1.40 9.23
C TYR A 17 -2.74 -1.64 8.67
N TYR A 18 -2.59 -1.55 7.35
CA TYR A 18 -1.29 -1.69 6.70
C TYR A 18 -0.40 -0.47 6.92
N GLU A 19 -0.96 0.75 6.95
CA GLU A 19 -0.23 1.96 7.33
C GLU A 19 0.33 1.84 8.75
N LYS A 20 -0.49 1.38 9.70
CA LYS A 20 -0.04 1.13 11.08
C LYS A 20 1.01 0.02 11.16
N ALA A 21 0.87 -1.04 10.37
CA ALA A 21 1.87 -2.10 10.31
C ALA A 21 3.21 -1.56 9.78
N TYR A 22 3.18 -0.70 8.76
CA TYR A 22 4.36 -0.04 8.22
C TYR A 22 5.00 0.90 9.24
N ASP A 23 4.20 1.64 10.01
CA ASP A 23 4.71 2.51 11.06
C ASP A 23 5.48 1.73 12.14
N ILE A 24 4.98 0.56 12.52
CA ILE A 24 5.61 -0.36 13.49
C ILE A 24 6.89 -0.97 12.92
N LYS A 25 6.86 -1.43 11.66
CA LYS A 25 7.96 -2.15 11.03
C LYS A 25 8.14 -1.73 9.58
N LYS A 26 8.96 -0.69 9.39
CA LYS A 26 9.19 -0.04 8.08
C LYS A 26 10.01 -0.87 7.10
N ASP A 27 10.74 -1.87 7.61
CA ASP A 27 11.58 -2.78 6.82
C ASP A 27 10.84 -4.07 6.42
N ASP A 28 9.56 -4.20 6.75
CA ASP A 28 8.76 -5.35 6.34
C ASP A 28 8.36 -5.24 4.87
N ILE A 29 9.13 -5.91 4.01
CA ILE A 29 8.93 -5.92 2.56
C ILE A 29 7.51 -6.36 2.18
N SER A 30 6.90 -7.29 2.91
CA SER A 30 5.55 -7.78 2.60
C SER A 30 4.49 -6.71 2.88
N VAL A 31 4.63 -5.95 3.97
CA VAL A 31 3.76 -4.80 4.27
C VAL A 31 3.92 -3.72 3.20
N VAL A 32 5.17 -3.41 2.83
CA VAL A 32 5.50 -2.41 1.81
C VAL A 32 4.91 -2.79 0.44
N GLN A 33 5.08 -4.03 -0.01
CA GLN A 33 4.50 -4.51 -1.26
C GLN A 33 2.96 -4.45 -1.26
N THR A 34 2.33 -4.80 -0.13
CA THR A 34 0.88 -4.79 -0.04
C THR A 34 0.33 -3.36 -0.13
N LEU A 35 0.93 -2.41 0.58
CA LEU A 35 0.57 -1.00 0.50
C LEU A 35 0.77 -0.42 -0.89
N MET A 36 1.85 -0.78 -1.60
CA MET A 36 2.05 -0.37 -2.98
C MET A 36 0.88 -0.82 -3.88
N GLY A 37 0.45 -2.08 -3.76
CA GLY A 37 -0.70 -2.58 -4.53
C GLY A 37 -2.02 -1.87 -4.17
N ILE A 38 -2.22 -1.55 -2.89
CA ILE A 38 -3.38 -0.76 -2.43
C ILE A 38 -3.37 0.63 -3.07
N PHE A 39 -2.23 1.32 -3.03
CA PHE A 39 -2.09 2.67 -3.58
C PHE A 39 -2.27 2.70 -5.10
N GLU A 40 -1.71 1.73 -5.82
CA GLU A 40 -1.92 1.58 -7.25
C GLU A 40 -3.41 1.41 -7.60
N ASN A 41 -4.12 0.54 -6.89
CA ASN A 41 -5.55 0.30 -7.12
C ASN A 41 -6.45 1.48 -6.71
N LEU A 42 -5.98 2.34 -5.82
CA LEU A 42 -6.68 3.57 -5.40
C LEU A 42 -6.23 4.82 -6.17
N ALA A 43 -5.34 4.69 -7.15
CA ALA A 43 -4.73 5.80 -7.89
C ALA A 43 -4.05 6.85 -6.98
N MET A 44 -3.41 6.38 -5.91
CA MET A 44 -2.65 7.19 -4.95
C MET A 44 -1.16 7.25 -5.36
N ASP A 45 -0.89 7.92 -6.48
CA ASP A 45 0.41 7.89 -7.15
C ASP A 45 1.55 8.48 -6.31
N ALA A 46 1.26 9.48 -5.46
CA ALA A 46 2.26 10.12 -4.63
C ALA A 46 2.74 9.17 -3.52
N GLU A 47 1.82 8.49 -2.87
CA GLU A 47 2.05 7.48 -1.85
C GLU A 47 2.75 6.27 -2.44
N TYR A 48 2.31 5.81 -3.62
CA TYR A 48 2.96 4.74 -4.35
C TYR A 48 4.44 5.05 -4.62
N LYS A 49 4.76 6.24 -5.13
CA LYS A 49 6.15 6.64 -5.43
C LYS A 49 7.02 6.70 -4.18
N LYS A 50 6.50 7.23 -3.08
CA LYS A 50 7.22 7.26 -1.78
C LYS A 50 7.54 5.84 -1.31
N LEU A 51 6.56 4.94 -1.38
CA LEU A 51 6.73 3.58 -0.91
C LEU A 51 7.59 2.72 -1.85
N LYS A 52 7.54 2.98 -3.16
CA LYS A 52 8.43 2.36 -4.15
C LYS A 52 9.90 2.67 -3.85
N ALA A 53 10.22 3.90 -3.47
CA ALA A 53 11.58 4.27 -3.08
C ALA A 53 12.04 3.51 -1.83
N ALA A 54 11.17 3.36 -0.82
CA ALA A 54 11.47 2.55 0.37
C ALA A 54 11.65 1.07 0.01
N TYR A 55 10.79 0.52 -0.85
CA TYR A 55 10.90 -0.86 -1.32
C TYR A 55 12.21 -1.15 -2.06
N ASP A 56 12.65 -0.23 -2.94
CA ASP A 56 13.90 -0.38 -3.68
C ASP A 56 15.11 -0.33 -2.74
N ALA A 57 15.06 0.52 -1.70
CA ALA A 57 16.08 0.58 -0.67
C ALA A 57 16.16 -0.68 0.21
N LEU A 58 15.05 -1.43 0.37
CA LEU A 58 15.01 -2.70 1.11
C LEU A 58 15.47 -3.91 0.29
N LYS A 59 15.44 -3.80 -1.04
CA LYS A 59 15.87 -4.86 -1.97
C LYS A 59 17.31 -4.75 -2.43
N GLY A 60 17.91 -3.56 -2.32
CA GLY A 60 19.33 -3.31 -2.59
C GLY A 60 20.20 -3.71 -1.41
#